data_AF-A0A1G2TXM1-F1
#
_entry.id   AF-A0A1G2TXM1-F1
#
_cell.length_a   1.000
_cell.length_b   1.000
_cell.length_c   1.000
_cell.angle_alpha   90.00
_cell.angle_beta   90.00
_cell.angle_gamma   90.00
#
_symmetry.space_group_name_H-M   'P 1'
#
loop_
_entity.id
_entity.type
_entity.pdbx_description
1 polymer ?
#
loop_
_entity_poly.entity_id
_entity_poly.type
_entity_poly.pdbx_seq_one_letter_code
_entity_poly.pdbx_strand_id
1 'polypeptide(L)' 'MAKSCAVTGKSSQVSGSYSNRTRATQFNPCGNSRKFANLQKKKVFVPELNKSFNLTLSTKAIKTIQKNGAYATLKKAGVI' A
#
# COMPACT_ATOMS: atom_id res chain seq x y z
N MET A 1 -0.63 10.87 -11.65
CA MET A 1 -0.03 9.57 -11.25
C MET A 1 -0.59 9.16 -9.89
N ALA A 2 -1.06 7.93 -9.71
CA ALA A 2 -1.61 7.50 -8.42
C ALA A 2 -0.48 7.35 -7.40
N LYS A 3 -0.70 7.82 -6.16
CA LYS A 3 0.23 7.53 -5.06
C LYS A 3 0.30 6.01 -4.90
N SER A 4 1.48 5.44 -5.11
CA SER A 4 1.76 4.01 -4.98
C SER A 4 2.81 3.79 -3.89
N CYS A 5 2.81 2.61 -3.28
CA CYS A 5 3.86 2.22 -2.36
C CYS A 5 5.12 1.84 -3.15
N ALA A 6 6.28 2.41 -2.77
CA ALA A 6 7.56 2.11 -3.41
C ALA A 6 7.99 0.63 -3.32
N VAL A 7 7.60 -0.07 -2.25
CA VAL A 7 8.03 -1.47 -2.01
C VAL A 7 7.02 -2.48 -2.53
N THR A 8 5.74 -2.27 -2.28
CA THR A 8 4.68 -3.26 -2.60
C THR A 8 3.87 -2.90 -3.83
N GLY A 9 4.08 -1.73 -4.44
CA GLY A 9 3.28 -1.23 -5.57
C GLY A 9 1.83 -0.91 -5.23
N LYS A 10 1.40 -1.10 -3.97
CA LYS A 10 -0.01 -0.95 -3.57
C LYS A 10 -0.50 0.46 -3.88
N SER A 11 -1.54 0.54 -4.70
CA SER A 11 -2.17 1.78 -5.16
C SER A 11 -3.67 1.77 -4.83
N SER A 12 -4.38 2.83 -5.23
CA SER A 12 -5.84 2.92 -5.09
C SER A 12 -6.56 1.95 -6.02
N GLN A 13 -7.67 1.38 -5.57
CA GLN A 13 -8.56 0.55 -6.39
C GLN A 13 -9.94 1.19 -6.48
N VAL A 14 -10.63 0.98 -7.60
CA VAL A 14 -12.04 1.36 -7.76
C VAL A 14 -12.87 0.15 -7.38
N SER A 15 -13.81 0.33 -6.45
CA SER A 15 -14.71 -0.75 -6.02
C SER A 15 -16.11 -0.19 -5.79
N GLY A 16 -17.12 -0.97 -6.19
CA GLY A 16 -18.51 -0.71 -5.86
C GLY A 16 -18.82 -1.08 -4.41
N SER A 17 -19.93 -0.57 -3.90
CA SER A 17 -20.51 -1.05 -2.64
C SER A 17 -21.93 -1.56 -2.89
N TYR A 18 -22.44 -2.37 -1.99
CA TYR A 18 -23.85 -2.78 -1.99
C TYR A 18 -24.58 -2.08 -0.86
N SER A 19 -25.84 -1.73 -1.08
CA SER A 19 -26.67 -1.15 -0.03
C SER A 19 -27.28 -2.25 0.85
N ASN A 20 -27.47 -1.99 2.15
CA ASN A 20 -28.21 -2.89 3.03
C ASN A 20 -29.74 -2.65 2.99
N ARG A 21 -30.24 -1.87 2.03
CA ARG A 21 -31.62 -1.36 2.01
C ARG A 21 -32.63 -2.30 1.36
N THR A 22 -32.18 -3.23 0.52
CA THR A 22 -33.04 -4.21 -0.17
C THR A 22 -32.66 -5.63 0.24
N ARG A 23 -33.57 -6.59 0.02
CA ARG A 23 -33.30 -8.02 0.23
C ARG A 23 -32.05 -8.44 -0.54
N ALA A 24 -31.20 -9.27 0.07
CA ALA A 24 -29.95 -9.77 -0.52
C ALA A 24 -30.14 -10.56 -1.83
N THR A 25 -31.37 -10.95 -2.17
CA THR A 25 -31.74 -11.63 -3.41
C THR A 25 -31.89 -10.67 -4.61
N GLN A 26 -31.91 -9.36 -4.39
CA GLN A 26 -31.98 -8.34 -5.45
C GLN A 26 -30.64 -7.61 -5.58
N PHE A 27 -30.11 -7.57 -6.81
CA PHE A 27 -28.88 -6.85 -7.13
C PHE A 27 -29.08 -5.34 -6.96
N ASN A 28 -28.35 -4.73 -6.02
CA ASN A 28 -28.50 -3.32 -5.63
C ASN A 28 -27.14 -2.57 -5.52
N PRO A 29 -26.36 -2.50 -6.61
CA PRO A 29 -25.05 -1.85 -6.59
C PRO A 29 -25.20 -0.35 -6.33
N CYS A 30 -24.42 0.17 -5.38
CA CYS A 30 -24.14 1.60 -5.29
C CYS A 30 -23.05 1.99 -6.29
N GLY A 31 -22.93 3.29 -6.57
CA GLY A 31 -21.90 3.82 -7.45
C GLY A 31 -20.48 3.43 -7.04
N ASN A 32 -19.61 3.33 -8.05
CA ASN A 32 -18.21 3.00 -7.85
C ASN A 32 -17.49 4.10 -7.08
N SER A 33 -16.79 3.72 -6.01
CA SER A 33 -15.99 4.64 -5.20
C SER A 33 -14.51 4.22 -5.22
N ARG A 34 -13.62 5.21 -5.21
CA ARG A 34 -12.18 4.96 -5.15
C ARG A 34 -11.77 4.69 -3.70
N LYS A 35 -11.16 3.54 -3.45
CA LYS A 35 -10.57 3.17 -2.16
C LYS A 35 -9.07 3.40 -2.22
N PHE A 36 -8.56 4.29 -1.38
CA PHE A 36 -7.14 4.64 -1.35
C PHE A 36 -6.32 3.68 -0.49
N ALA A 37 -5.07 3.46 -0.88
CA ALA A 37 -4.12 2.75 -0.04
C ALA A 37 -3.70 3.62 1.15
N ASN A 38 -3.55 3.01 2.33
CA ASN A 38 -2.98 3.68 3.50
C ASN A 38 -1.46 3.85 3.30
N LEU A 39 -1.08 5.02 2.77
CA LEU A 39 0.29 5.40 2.46
C LEU A 39 0.81 6.41 3.47
N GLN A 40 2.01 6.17 3.97
CA GLN A 40 2.68 6.95 5.01
C GLN A 40 4.08 7.31 4.54
N LYS A 41 4.50 8.56 4.78
CA LYS A 41 5.89 8.98 4.54
C LYS A 41 6.73 8.55 5.75
N LYS A 42 7.75 7.72 5.53
CA LYS A 42 8.62 7.23 6.59
C LYS A 42 10.08 7.23 6.15
N LYS A 43 10.96 7.50 7.12
CA LYS A 43 12.41 7.38 6.97
C LYS A 43 12.81 5.95 7.35
N VAL A 44 13.47 5.24 6.44
CA VAL A 44 14.01 3.89 6.67
C VAL A 44 15.53 3.97 6.64
N PHE A 45 16.17 3.51 7.71
CA PHE A 45 17.63 3.39 7.77
C PHE A 45 18.07 2.02 7.26
N VAL A 46 19.06 2.01 6.36
CA VAL A 46 19.67 0.80 5.82
C VAL A 46 21.09 0.71 6.36
N PRO A 47 21.36 -0.18 7.33
CA PRO A 47 22.65 -0.24 8.03
C PRO A 47 23.81 -0.58 7.09
N GLU A 48 23.59 -1.42 6.08
CA GLU A 48 24.60 -1.90 5.13
C GLU A 48 25.15 -0.78 4.24
N LEU A 49 24.34 0.25 3.98
CA LEU A 49 24.71 1.41 3.18
C LEU A 49 24.98 2.65 4.04
N ASN A 50 24.80 2.55 5.35
CA ASN A 50 24.80 3.64 6.33
C ASN A 50 24.00 4.87 5.85
N LYS A 51 22.90 4.63 5.14
CA LYS A 51 22.07 5.66 4.48
C LYS A 51 20.63 5.54 4.93
N SER A 52 19.95 6.68 4.96
CA SER A 52 18.51 6.76 5.24
C SER A 52 17.73 7.16 3.99
N PHE A 53 16.63 6.48 3.73
CA PHE A 53 15.75 6.77 2.60
C PHE A 53 14.38 7.25 3.09
N ASN A 54 13.90 8.36 2.53
CA ASN A 54 12.56 8.87 2.78
C ASN A 54 11.60 8.29 1.73
N LEU A 55 10.80 7.30 2.11
CA LEU A 55 9.94 6.55 1.20
C LEU A 55 8.46 6.73 1.55
N THR A 56 7.62 6.71 0.52
CA THR A 56 6.16 6.58 0.69
C THR A 56 5.80 5.10 0.75
N LEU A 57 5.47 4.63 1.94
CA LEU A 57 5.26 3.21 2.24
C LEU A 57 3.82 2.92 2.62
N SER A 58 3.32 1.75 2.23
CA SER A 58 2.08 1.21 2.78
C SER A 58 2.34 0.59 4.15
N THR A 59 1.31 0.50 5.00
CA THR A 59 1.41 -0.19 6.30
C THR A 59 1.88 -1.64 6.16
N LYS A 60 1.46 -2.32 5.08
CA LYS A 60 1.92 -3.68 4.76
C LYS A 60 3.42 -3.70 4.43
N ALA A 61 3.93 -2.70 3.72
CA ALA A 61 5.35 -2.58 3.41
C ALA A 61 6.20 -2.35 4.68
N ILE A 62 5.72 -1.55 5.64
CA ILE A 62 6.39 -1.36 6.93
C ILE A 62 6.54 -2.70 7.65
N LYS A 63 5.46 -3.50 7.70
CA LYS A 63 5.50 -4.85 8.28
C LYS A 63 6.48 -5.77 7.56
N THR A 64 6.55 -5.71 6.22
CA THR A 64 7.50 -6.51 5.43
C THR A 64 8.95 -6.12 5.70
N ILE A 65 9.25 -4.82 5.79
CA ILE A 65 10.58 -4.31 6.12
C ILE A 65 11.01 -4.80 7.51
N GLN A 66 10.11 -4.77 8.49
CA GLN A 66 10.39 -5.28 9.84
C GLN A 66 10.61 -6.80 9.87
N LYS A 67 9.87 -7.57 9.04
CA LYS A 67 9.98 -9.03 9.01
C LYS A 67 11.25 -9.52 8.31
N ASN A 68 11.57 -8.95 7.16
CA ASN A 68 12.59 -9.48 6.24
C ASN A 68 13.88 -8.63 6.22
N GLY A 69 13.91 -7.51 6.95
CA GLY A 69 15.01 -6.54 6.92
C GLY A 69 14.88 -5.50 5.80
N ALA A 70 15.48 -4.32 6.02
CA ALA A 70 15.38 -3.19 5.10
C ALA A 70 16.14 -3.43 3.79
N TYR A 71 17.35 -3.97 3.84
CA TYR A 71 18.17 -4.17 2.65
C TYR A 71 17.56 -5.17 1.67
N ALA A 72 17.21 -6.36 2.14
CA ALA A 72 16.62 -7.41 1.30
C ALA A 72 15.30 -6.97 0.65
N THR A 73 14.48 -6.21 1.37
CA THR A 73 13.17 -5.75 0.88
C THR A 73 13.30 -4.61 -0.13
N LEU A 74 14.21 -3.66 0.10
CA LEU A 74 14.44 -2.54 -0.81
C LEU A 74 15.17 -2.96 -2.08
N LYS A 75 16.12 -3.89 -1.97
CA LYS A 75 16.80 -4.51 -3.12
C LYS A 75 15.82 -5.28 -4.00
N LYS A 76 14.93 -6.07 -3.39
CA LYS A 76 13.88 -6.80 -4.13
C LYS A 76 12.90 -5.86 -4.84
N ALA A 77 12.66 -4.68 -4.27
CA ALA A 77 11.78 -3.68 -4.85
C ALA A 77 12.47 -2.80 -5.92
N GLY A 78 13.78 -2.95 -6.15
CA GLY A 78 14.54 -2.12 -7.09
C GLY A 78 14.65 -0.64 -6.68
N VAL A 79 14.47 -0.36 -5.39
CA VAL A 79 14.60 1.01 -4.82
C VAL A 79 16.06 1.30 -4.47
N ILE A 80 16.86 0.24 -4.32
CA ILE A 80 18.32 0.19 -4.10
C ILE A 80 18.84 -0.88 -5.04
#